data_AF-A0A920J6I7-F1
#
_entry.id   AF-A0A920J6I7-F1
#
_cell.length_a   1.000
_cell.length_b   1.000
_cell.length_c   1.000
_cell.angle_alpha   90.00
_cell.angle_beta   90.00
_cell.angle_gamma   90.00
#
_symmetry.space_group_name_H-M   'P 1'
#
loop_
_entity.id
_entity.type
_entity.pdbx_description
1 polymer ?
#
loop_
_entity_poly.entity_id
_entity_poly.type
_entity_poly.pdbx_seq_one_letter_code
_entity_poly.pdbx_strand_id
1 'polypeptide(L)' 'MRYEQAQSIESVQNGLEGQGYFPSEGLASAIFLAINLQRPIFLEGEPGVGKTEVAKVLSSLA' A
#
# COMPACT_ATOMS: atom_id res chain seq x y z
N MET A 1 -6.58 6.87 -14.18
CA MET A 1 -7.36 5.65 -13.91
C MET A 1 -7.79 5.70 -12.44
N ARG A 2 -8.99 5.24 -12.10
CA ARG A 2 -9.42 5.09 -10.70
C ARG A 2 -8.83 3.76 -10.24
N TYR A 3 -8.23 3.69 -9.05
CA TYR A 3 -8.02 2.40 -8.39
C TYR A 3 -9.40 1.79 -8.14
N GLU A 4 -9.88 0.98 -9.09
CA GLU A 4 -11.07 0.17 -8.90
C GLU A 4 -10.68 -0.90 -7.89
N GLN A 5 -11.15 -0.71 -6.64
CA GLN A 5 -11.21 -1.67 -5.54
C GLN A 5 -10.15 -2.78 -5.57
N ALA A 6 -9.15 -2.68 -4.68
CA ALA A 6 -8.25 -3.80 -4.45
C ALA A 6 -9.08 -5.06 -4.09
N GLN A 7 -8.80 -6.18 -4.78
CA GLN A 7 -9.65 -7.38 -4.72
C GLN A 7 -9.46 -8.19 -3.43
N SER A 8 -8.25 -8.16 -2.86
CA SER A 8 -7.93 -8.79 -1.58
C SER A 8 -6.67 -8.16 -0.96
N ILE A 9 -6.35 -8.53 0.29
CA ILE A 9 -5.12 -8.09 0.97
C ILE A 9 -3.90 -8.70 0.26
N GLU A 10 -3.99 -9.96 -0.16
CA GLU A 10 -2.94 -10.67 -0.91
C GLU A 10 -2.66 -10.00 -2.26
N SER A 11 -3.69 -9.48 -2.94
CA SER A 11 -3.51 -8.71 -4.17
C SER A 11 -2.68 -7.45 -3.94
N VAL A 12 -2.91 -6.74 -2.82
CA VAL A 12 -2.11 -5.57 -2.44
C VAL A 12 -0.68 -5.98 -2.11
N GLN A 13 -0.50 -7.04 -1.33
CA GLN A 13 0.82 -7.54 -0.97
C GLN A 13 1.63 -7.93 -2.21
N ASN A 14 1.06 -8.75 -3.09
CA ASN A 14 1.73 -9.17 -4.33
C ASN A 14 2.06 -7.98 -5.25
N GLY A 15 1.18 -6.97 -5.32
CA GLY A 15 1.44 -5.75 -6.08
C GLY A 15 2.65 -4.97 -5.54
N LEU A 16 2.72 -4.81 -4.21
CA LEU A 16 3.85 -4.15 -3.56
C LEU A 16 5.15 -4.96 -3.73
N GLU A 17 5.09 -6.27 -3.54
CA GLU A 17 6.25 -7.17 -3.68
C GLU A 17 6.78 -7.18 -5.13
N GLY A 18 5.89 -7.13 -6.12
CA GLY A 18 6.25 -6.99 -7.53
C GLY A 18 6.99 -5.68 -7.87
N GLN A 19 6.91 -4.68 -6.99
CA GLN A 19 7.66 -3.42 -7.08
C GLN A 19 8.88 -3.40 -6.14
N GLY A 20 9.21 -4.53 -5.51
CA GLY A 20 10.34 -4.65 -4.58
C GLY A 20 10.07 -4.11 -3.18
N TYR A 21 8.82 -3.82 -2.83
CA TYR A 21 8.42 -3.44 -1.47
C TYR A 21 7.75 -4.63 -0.78
N PHE A 22 8.31 -5.07 0.35
CA PHE A 22 7.80 -6.22 1.09
C PHE A 22 7.02 -5.73 2.32
N PRO A 23 5.70 -5.50 2.21
CA PRO A 23 4.91 -4.95 3.30
C PRO A 23 4.72 -5.99 4.41
N SER A 24 4.51 -5.53 5.64
CA SER A 24 3.91 -6.37 6.67
C SER A 24 2.43 -6.63 6.35
N GLU A 25 1.87 -7.70 6.89
CA GLU A 25 0.44 -8.04 6.77
C GLU A 25 -0.46 -6.88 7.23
N GLY A 26 -0.09 -6.21 8.33
CA GLY A 26 -0.83 -5.06 8.84
C GLY A 26 -0.81 -3.85 7.89
N LEU A 27 0.32 -3.59 7.24
CA LEU A 27 0.43 -2.50 6.26
C LEU A 27 -0.37 -2.83 4.99
N ALA A 28 -0.28 -4.06 4.49
CA ALA A 28 -1.08 -4.52 3.35
C ALA A 28 -2.58 -4.39 3.63
N SER A 29 -3.02 -4.78 4.84
CA SER A 29 -4.41 -4.64 5.30
C SER A 29 -4.86 -3.18 5.37
N ALA A 30 -4.02 -2.29 5.92
CA ALA A 30 -4.33 -0.86 6.02
C ALA A 30 -4.48 -0.21 4.63
N ILE A 31 -3.58 -0.54 3.70
CA ILE A 31 -3.61 -0.05 2.32
C ILE A 31 -4.85 -0.60 1.58
N PHE A 32 -5.17 -1.88 1.74
CA PHE A 32 -6.37 -2.50 1.17
C PHE A 32 -7.64 -1.74 1.60
N LEU A 33 -7.78 -1.45 2.89
CA LEU A 33 -8.91 -0.68 3.41
C LEU A 33 -8.91 0.76 2.88
N ALA A 34 -7.75 1.42 2.81
CA ALA A 34 -7.63 2.78 2.30
C ALA A 34 -8.15 2.93 0.86
N ILE A 35 -7.73 2.01 -0.02
CA ILE A 35 -8.11 1.97 -1.43
C ILE A 35 -9.62 1.76 -1.55
N ASN A 36 -10.15 0.74 -0.86
CA ASN A 36 -11.56 0.36 -0.95
C ASN A 36 -12.52 1.37 -0.30
N LEU A 37 -12.11 1.99 0.82
CA LEU A 37 -12.89 3.03 1.50
C LEU A 37 -12.71 4.41 0.86
N GLN A 38 -11.79 4.55 -0.11
CA GLN A 38 -11.40 5.85 -0.70
C GLN A 38 -11.01 6.86 0.39
N ARG A 39 -10.25 6.40 1.39
CA ARG A 39 -9.80 7.22 2.53
C ARG A 39 -8.27 7.32 2.53
N PRO A 40 -7.71 8.51 2.82
CA PRO A 40 -6.28 8.65 2.97
C PRO A 40 -5.76 7.89 4.19
N ILE A 41 -4.51 7.43 4.12
CA ILE A 41 -3.78 6.85 5.26
C ILE A 41 -2.66 7.78 5.69
N PHE A 42 -2.43 7.81 7.00
CA PHE A 42 -1.26 8.42 7.59
C PHE A 42 -0.36 7.32 8.12
N LEU A 43 0.92 7.33 7.71
CA LEU A 43 1.91 6.35 8.15
C LEU A 43 2.86 7.01 9.15
N GLU A 44 2.79 6.57 10.40
CA GLU A 44 3.70 6.99 11.47
C GLU A 44 4.87 6.01 11.66
N GLY A 45 5.99 6.48 12.21
CA GLY A 45 7.12 5.63 12.61
C GLY A 45 8.45 6.36 12.57
N GLU A 46 9.53 5.67 12.91
CA GLU A 46 10.90 6.20 12.91
C GLU A 46 11.40 6.59 11.50
N PRO A 47 12.32 7.56 11.36
CA PRO A 47 12.99 7.83 10.09
C PRO A 47 13.61 6.55 9.50
N GLY A 48 13.46 6.35 8.18
CA GLY A 48 14.06 5.20 7.49
C GLY A 48 13.21 3.92 7.41
N VAL A 49 12.04 3.85 8.06
CA VAL A 49 11.15 2.64 8.03
C VAL A 49 10.34 2.47 6.72
N GLY A 50 10.71 3.17 5.65
CA GLY A 50 10.09 2.99 4.33
C GLY A 50 8.77 3.73 4.08
N LYS A 51 8.37 4.69 4.95
CA LYS A 51 7.14 5.51 4.75
C LYS A 51 7.08 6.25 3.41
N THR A 52 8.19 6.83 2.98
CA THR A 52 8.27 7.52 1.69
C THR A 52 8.30 6.52 0.54
N GLU A 53 8.93 5.37 0.75
CA GLU A 53 9.11 4.37 -0.30
C GLU A 53 7.79 3.69 -0.65
N VAL A 54 6.97 3.34 0.34
CA VAL A 54 5.63 2.80 0.08
C VAL A 54 4.75 3.79 -0.67
N ALA A 55 4.83 5.09 -0.38
CA ALA A 55 4.08 6.11 -1.11
C ALA A 55 4.50 6.17 -2.60
N LYS A 56 5.80 6.08 -2.89
CA LYS A 56 6.30 6.02 -4.27
C LYS A 56 5.81 4.77 -5.00
N VAL A 57 5.97 3.61 -4.36
CA VAL A 57 5.55 2.32 -4.94
C VAL A 57 4.05 2.31 -5.22
N LEU A 58 3.23 2.79 -4.29
CA LEU A 58 1.79 2.93 -4.48
C LEU A 58 1.44 3.91 -5.61
N SER A 59 2.28 4.91 -5.89
CA SER A 59 2.07 5.77 -7.06
C SER A 59 2.42 5.09 -8.39
N SER A 60 3.29 4.09 -8.38
CA SER A 60 3.68 3.30 -9.58
C SER A 60 2.70 2.18 -9.89
N LEU A 61 1.85 1.79 -8.93
CA LEU A 61 0.77 0.82 -9.12
C LEU A 61 -0.50 1.45 -9.74
N ALA A 62 -0.51 2.78 -9.92
CA ALA A 62 -1.67 3.61 -10.29
C ALA A 62 -1.83 3.85 -11.79
#